data_AF-A0A5E4SZS3-F1
#
_entry.id   AF-A0A5E4SZS3-F1
#
_cell.length_a   1.000
_cell.length_b   1.000
_cell.length_c   1.000
_cell.angle_alpha   90.00
_cell.angle_beta   90.00
_cell.angle_gamma   90.00
#
_symmetry.space_group_name_H-M   'P 1'
#
loop_
_entity.id
_entity.type
_entity.pdbx_description
1 polymer ?
#
loop_
_entity_poly.entity_id
_entity_poly.type
_entity_poly.pdbx_seq_one_letter_code
_entity_poly.pdbx_strand_id
1 'polypeptide(L)'
;MDSISKANVATAAVSNVVPEEAIEDLTVALSRDLHAAAQAPADSSLPTSESTLASSHTNIAVCSVGRVDSEAKVETAKQEMWQMIRDGVSAGHDMIMPYSFIALDEAGRKRITKLTVDWVFSPVNSDTGKWFDCLTENEMIREYLKDTVSEEIKNEVKKFAELKSVLGGIDYYDMFRGRSSDSMATRLVSPINIALSSVTGEDSEARVESAKQEMWQSIRDGVNNSHDMIMPASFMLLDESEKKRVAKLTVEWVFSPVNPGCEKWFNRLIGNEEVKPYLKGTVSRRIYCDVNSYCSRIVPHGKPPLWYVRERIGQLGMFSK
;
A
#
# COMPACT_ATOMS: atom_id res chain seq x y z
N MET A 1 30.79 62.43 4.07
CA MET A 1 29.37 62.33 4.51
C MET A 1 28.59 62.57 3.24
N ASP A 2 28.34 61.48 2.50
CA ASP A 2 27.93 61.56 1.10
C ASP A 2 26.65 60.74 0.89
N SER A 3 25.74 61.39 0.20
CA SER A 3 24.30 61.13 0.16
C SER A 3 23.93 59.83 -0.54
N ILE A 4 23.08 59.03 0.10
CA ILE A 4 22.44 57.84 -0.48
C ILE A 4 21.19 58.29 -1.24
N SER A 5 21.21 58.17 -2.56
CA SER A 5 20.06 58.37 -3.44
C SER A 5 19.12 57.17 -3.38
N LYS A 6 17.88 57.39 -2.94
CA LYS A 6 16.77 56.43 -3.01
C LYS A 6 16.28 56.29 -4.45
N ALA A 7 16.39 55.10 -5.03
CA ALA A 7 15.70 54.73 -6.27
C ALA A 7 14.32 54.14 -5.93
N ASN A 8 13.26 54.79 -6.42
CA ASN A 8 11.89 54.30 -6.38
C ASN A 8 11.71 53.22 -7.46
N VAL A 9 11.33 52.01 -7.06
CA VAL A 9 10.87 50.96 -7.98
C VAL A 9 9.34 50.98 -7.99
N ALA A 10 8.78 51.35 -9.14
CA ALA A 10 7.35 51.30 -9.41
C ALA A 10 6.91 49.85 -9.65
N THR A 11 5.98 49.37 -8.83
CA THR A 11 5.26 48.11 -9.03
C THR A 11 4.11 48.32 -10.02
N ALA A 12 4.22 47.69 -11.20
CA ALA A 12 3.11 47.59 -12.14
C ALA A 12 2.11 46.54 -11.65
N ALA A 13 0.89 46.97 -11.33
CA ALA A 13 -0.24 46.10 -11.05
C ALA A 13 -0.78 45.56 -12.38
N VAL A 14 -0.60 44.25 -12.62
CA VAL A 14 -1.27 43.54 -13.71
C VAL A 14 -2.54 42.94 -13.15
N SER A 15 -3.67 43.55 -13.50
CA SER A 15 -5.02 43.05 -13.24
C SER A 15 -5.35 42.04 -14.34
N ASN A 16 -5.41 40.76 -13.99
CA ASN A 16 -5.98 39.72 -14.85
C ASN A 16 -7.43 39.49 -14.41
N VAL A 17 -8.34 40.14 -15.13
CA VAL A 17 -9.77 39.82 -15.13
C VAL A 17 -9.93 38.54 -15.97
N VAL A 18 -10.39 37.46 -15.34
CA VAL A 18 -10.78 36.21 -16.01
C VAL A 18 -12.29 36.27 -16.24
N PRO A 19 -12.80 35.99 -17.46
CA PRO A 19 -14.23 35.94 -17.71
C PRO A 19 -14.87 34.70 -17.09
N GLU A 20 -15.99 34.94 -16.42
CA GLU A 20 -16.89 33.97 -15.81
C GLU A 20 -17.98 33.62 -16.82
N GLU A 21 -17.84 32.50 -17.54
CA GLU A 21 -18.93 31.91 -18.34
C GLU A 21 -18.86 30.37 -18.33
N ALA A 22 -20.04 29.76 -18.29
CA ALA A 22 -20.37 28.35 -18.51
C ALA A 22 -20.21 27.36 -17.32
N ILE A 23 -20.99 27.59 -16.26
CA ILE A 23 -21.50 26.51 -15.41
C ILE A 23 -22.98 26.34 -15.77
N GLU A 24 -23.28 25.48 -16.74
CA GLU A 24 -24.63 24.95 -16.94
C GLU A 24 -24.53 23.62 -17.70
N ASP A 25 -25.35 22.66 -17.26
CA ASP A 25 -25.84 21.54 -18.08
C ASP A 25 -25.07 20.20 -18.12
N LEU A 26 -24.76 19.60 -16.95
CA LEU A 26 -24.37 18.18 -16.84
C LEU A 26 -25.31 17.31 -15.97
N THR A 27 -26.35 17.89 -15.37
CA THR A 27 -27.27 17.17 -14.47
C THR A 27 -28.52 16.60 -15.14
N VAL A 28 -28.82 16.96 -16.39
CA VAL A 28 -30.07 16.56 -17.07
C VAL A 28 -29.95 15.24 -17.86
N ALA A 29 -28.74 14.76 -18.13
CA ALA A 29 -28.53 13.54 -18.92
C ALA A 29 -28.72 12.22 -18.13
N LEU A 30 -28.54 12.22 -16.80
CA LEU A 30 -28.59 11.02 -15.97
C LEU A 30 -30.00 10.56 -15.57
N SER A 31 -31.01 11.43 -15.68
CA SER A 31 -32.40 11.09 -15.30
C SER A 31 -33.20 10.38 -16.40
N ARG A 32 -32.66 10.23 -17.62
CA ARG A 32 -33.41 9.63 -18.75
C ARG A 32 -33.22 8.11 -18.87
N ASP A 33 -32.13 7.55 -18.37
CA ASP A 33 -31.85 6.11 -18.52
C ASP A 33 -32.50 5.23 -17.43
N LEU A 34 -32.87 5.81 -16.29
CA LEU A 34 -33.53 5.07 -15.19
C LEU A 34 -35.01 4.78 -15.44
N HIS A 35 -35.64 5.46 -16.40
CA HIS A 35 -37.07 5.24 -16.72
C HIS A 35 -37.29 4.17 -17.81
N ALA A 36 -36.23 3.67 -18.45
CA ALA A 36 -36.30 2.64 -19.49
C ALA A 36 -36.24 1.20 -18.94
N ALA A 37 -35.77 0.99 -17.71
CA ALA A 37 -35.65 -0.34 -17.10
C ALA A 37 -36.95 -0.84 -16.41
N ALA A 38 -37.99 -0.01 -16.32
CA ALA A 38 -39.22 -0.32 -15.57
C ALA A 38 -40.40 -0.82 -16.44
N GLN A 39 -40.21 -1.07 -17.73
CA GLN A 39 -41.26 -1.55 -18.65
C GLN A 39 -40.87 -2.81 -19.43
N ALA A 40 -40.39 -3.84 -18.74
CA ALA A 40 -40.34 -5.19 -19.31
C ALA A 40 -41.67 -5.92 -19.03
N PRO A 41 -42.40 -6.39 -20.05
CA PRO A 41 -43.64 -7.13 -19.88
C PRO A 41 -43.39 -8.51 -19.26
N ALA A 42 -44.15 -8.82 -18.22
CA ALA A 42 -44.16 -10.10 -17.54
C ALA A 42 -45.01 -11.11 -18.32
N ASP A 43 -44.37 -11.89 -19.18
CA ASP A 43 -44.99 -13.09 -19.76
C ASP A 43 -43.89 -14.14 -20.02
N SER A 44 -43.70 -15.06 -19.06
CA SER A 44 -43.10 -16.37 -19.36
C SER A 44 -43.46 -17.41 -18.30
N SER A 45 -44.59 -18.06 -18.57
CA SER A 45 -44.89 -19.49 -18.39
C SER A 45 -43.91 -20.35 -17.56
N LEU A 46 -44.42 -20.81 -16.41
CA LEU A 46 -43.95 -21.96 -15.65
C LEU A 46 -44.17 -23.28 -16.40
N PRO A 47 -43.21 -24.21 -16.36
CA PRO A 47 -43.52 -25.64 -16.38
C PRO A 47 -43.46 -26.21 -14.96
N THR A 48 -44.62 -26.62 -14.47
CA THR A 48 -44.79 -27.51 -13.32
C THR A 48 -44.17 -28.87 -13.66
N SER A 49 -43.20 -29.32 -12.87
CA SER A 49 -42.74 -30.71 -12.88
C SER A 49 -42.77 -31.22 -11.45
N GLU A 50 -43.78 -32.04 -11.19
CA GLU A 50 -43.85 -32.93 -10.03
C GLU A 50 -42.65 -33.88 -10.08
N SER A 51 -41.83 -33.89 -9.03
CA SER A 51 -40.85 -34.96 -8.80
C SER A 51 -40.92 -35.42 -7.36
N THR A 52 -41.62 -36.53 -7.21
CA THR A 52 -41.61 -37.57 -6.19
C THR A 52 -40.47 -37.51 -5.16
N LEU A 53 -40.90 -37.42 -3.90
CA LEU A 53 -40.15 -37.70 -2.68
C LEU A 53 -39.56 -39.12 -2.71
N ALA A 54 -38.24 -39.21 -2.76
CA ALA A 54 -37.48 -40.39 -2.35
C ALA A 54 -36.46 -39.96 -1.29
N SER A 55 -36.87 -40.08 -0.02
CA SER A 55 -36.04 -39.92 1.16
C SER A 55 -35.01 -41.05 1.21
N SER A 56 -33.75 -40.74 0.91
CA SER A 56 -32.59 -41.55 1.28
C SER A 56 -31.71 -40.73 2.21
N HIS A 57 -31.88 -40.98 3.51
CA HIS A 57 -30.99 -40.52 4.56
C HIS A 57 -29.64 -41.22 4.40
N THR A 58 -28.69 -40.52 3.79
CA THR A 58 -27.27 -40.87 3.86
C THR A 58 -26.56 -39.73 4.56
N ASN A 59 -26.24 -39.93 5.84
CA ASN A 59 -25.37 -39.04 6.61
C ASN A 59 -23.95 -39.14 6.06
N ILE A 60 -23.66 -38.39 5.00
CA ILE A 60 -22.30 -38.09 4.59
C ILE A 60 -21.94 -36.78 5.27
N ALA A 61 -21.16 -36.87 6.34
CA ALA A 61 -20.39 -35.75 6.85
C ALA A 61 -19.43 -35.32 5.73
N VAL A 62 -19.91 -34.46 4.84
CA VAL A 62 -19.06 -33.72 3.91
C VAL A 62 -18.26 -32.78 4.79
N CYS A 63 -17.04 -33.18 5.13
CA CYS A 63 -16.01 -32.26 5.55
C CYS A 63 -15.88 -31.25 4.40
N SER A 64 -16.57 -30.10 4.55
CA SER A 64 -16.44 -28.97 3.65
C SER A 64 -14.96 -28.57 3.70
N VAL A 65 -14.20 -29.05 2.73
CA VAL A 65 -12.82 -28.66 2.53
C VAL A 65 -12.87 -27.14 2.35
N GLY A 66 -12.46 -26.41 3.38
CA GLY A 66 -12.52 -24.96 3.42
C GLY A 66 -11.96 -24.40 2.13
N ARG A 67 -12.82 -23.78 1.33
CA ARG A 67 -12.44 -23.21 0.04
C ARG A 67 -11.58 -21.98 0.35
N VAL A 68 -10.27 -22.19 0.37
CA VAL A 68 -9.28 -21.12 0.55
C VAL A 68 -9.51 -20.05 -0.52
N ASP A 69 -9.61 -18.80 -0.10
CA ASP A 69 -9.69 -17.68 -1.04
C ASP A 69 -8.51 -17.67 -2.01
N SER A 70 -8.82 -17.42 -3.29
CA SER A 70 -7.79 -17.26 -4.32
C SER A 70 -6.93 -16.04 -4.05
N GLU A 71 -5.63 -16.11 -4.35
CA GLU A 71 -4.67 -15.02 -4.15
C GLU A 71 -5.13 -13.69 -4.78
N ALA A 72 -5.76 -13.74 -5.95
CA ALA A 72 -6.30 -12.56 -6.62
C ALA A 72 -7.36 -11.80 -5.79
N LYS A 73 -8.20 -12.52 -5.04
CA LYS A 73 -9.20 -11.91 -4.15
C LYS A 73 -8.52 -11.27 -2.94
N VAL A 74 -7.55 -11.96 -2.35
CA VAL A 74 -6.74 -11.44 -1.24
C VAL A 74 -6.04 -10.16 -1.68
N GLU A 75 -5.36 -10.17 -2.83
CA GLU A 75 -4.66 -8.97 -3.33
C GLU A 75 -5.62 -7.81 -3.60
N THR A 76 -6.78 -8.07 -4.21
CA THR A 76 -7.80 -7.04 -4.45
C THR A 76 -8.30 -6.43 -3.13
N ALA A 77 -8.66 -7.28 -2.16
CA ALA A 77 -9.12 -6.83 -0.84
C ALA A 77 -8.03 -6.05 -0.08
N LYS A 78 -6.77 -6.45 -0.22
CA LYS A 78 -5.62 -5.73 0.35
C LYS A 78 -5.52 -4.31 -0.20
N GLN A 79 -5.55 -4.15 -1.52
CA GLN A 79 -5.42 -2.83 -2.16
C GLN A 79 -6.59 -1.91 -1.82
N GLU A 80 -7.82 -2.45 -1.83
CA GLU A 80 -9.01 -1.69 -1.44
C GLU A 80 -8.96 -1.28 0.03
N MET A 81 -8.55 -2.17 0.94
CA MET A 81 -8.40 -1.85 2.36
C MET A 81 -7.40 -0.70 2.55
N TRP A 82 -6.21 -0.79 1.95
CA TRP A 82 -5.20 0.26 2.07
C TRP A 82 -5.67 1.58 1.48
N GLN A 83 -6.45 1.54 0.40
CA GLN A 83 -7.04 2.74 -0.20
C GLN A 83 -8.07 3.38 0.74
N MET A 84 -8.94 2.58 1.37
CA MET A 84 -9.96 3.10 2.30
C MET A 84 -9.33 3.76 3.53
N ILE A 85 -8.21 3.23 4.05
CA ILE A 85 -7.48 3.88 5.15
C ILE A 85 -6.86 5.21 4.67
N ARG A 86 -6.25 5.24 3.48
CA ARG A 86 -5.69 6.49 2.91
C ARG A 86 -6.75 7.57 2.77
N ASP A 87 -7.93 7.20 2.29
CA ASP A 87 -9.04 8.13 2.08
C ASP A 87 -9.62 8.58 3.44
N GLY A 88 -9.80 7.66 4.38
CA GLY A 88 -10.24 7.98 5.75
C GLY A 88 -9.31 8.94 6.49
N VAL A 89 -7.99 8.69 6.44
CA VAL A 89 -6.99 9.60 7.03
C VAL A 89 -6.97 10.96 6.33
N SER A 90 -7.12 11.00 5.01
CA SER A 90 -7.09 12.26 4.23
C SER A 90 -8.33 13.12 4.47
N ALA A 91 -9.49 12.49 4.62
CA ALA A 91 -10.76 13.17 4.81
C ALA A 91 -11.17 13.32 6.29
N GLY A 92 -10.43 12.70 7.22
CA GLY A 92 -10.72 12.75 8.65
C GLY A 92 -12.02 12.04 9.03
N HIS A 93 -12.34 10.94 8.34
CA HIS A 93 -13.53 10.13 8.61
C HIS A 93 -13.16 8.66 8.84
N ASP A 94 -14.09 7.94 9.47
CA ASP A 94 -13.99 6.50 9.70
C ASP A 94 -13.82 5.75 8.38
N MET A 95 -12.98 4.72 8.39
CA MET A 95 -12.80 3.86 7.23
C MET A 95 -14.09 3.05 6.95
N ILE A 96 -14.62 3.14 5.74
CA ILE A 96 -15.68 2.24 5.27
C ILE A 96 -15.03 0.91 4.85
N MET A 97 -15.48 -0.19 5.45
CA MET A 97 -14.94 -1.52 5.17
C MET A 97 -15.27 -1.93 3.72
N PRO A 98 -14.27 -2.28 2.89
CA PRO A 98 -14.52 -2.68 1.51
C PRO A 98 -15.26 -4.02 1.44
N TYR A 99 -16.19 -4.15 0.48
CA TYR A 99 -16.97 -5.37 0.28
C TYR A 99 -16.09 -6.59 -0.03
N SER A 100 -14.97 -6.37 -0.72
CA SER A 100 -13.98 -7.41 -1.01
C SER A 100 -13.42 -8.08 0.25
N PHE A 101 -13.18 -7.33 1.34
CA PHE A 101 -12.75 -7.88 2.62
C PHE A 101 -13.88 -8.67 3.31
N ILE A 102 -15.10 -8.13 3.29
CA ILE A 102 -16.27 -8.79 3.87
C ILE A 102 -16.54 -10.14 3.17
N ALA A 103 -16.30 -10.21 1.86
CA ALA A 103 -16.50 -11.39 1.04
C ALA A 103 -15.42 -12.48 1.22
N LEU A 104 -14.32 -12.20 1.92
CA LEU A 104 -13.29 -13.20 2.23
C LEU A 104 -13.79 -14.19 3.28
N ASP A 105 -13.18 -15.37 3.31
CA ASP A 105 -13.27 -16.28 4.42
C ASP A 105 -12.50 -15.78 5.65
N GLU A 106 -12.64 -16.51 6.76
CA GLU A 106 -12.01 -16.17 8.03
C GLU A 106 -10.47 -16.10 7.96
N ALA A 107 -9.84 -16.99 7.18
CA ALA A 107 -8.40 -17.02 7.02
C ALA A 107 -7.92 -15.84 6.16
N GLY A 108 -8.68 -15.51 5.10
CA GLY A 108 -8.47 -14.35 4.25
C GLY A 108 -8.54 -13.05 5.04
N ARG A 109 -9.58 -12.85 5.86
CA ARG A 109 -9.70 -11.64 6.70
C ARG A 109 -8.56 -11.48 7.69
N LYS A 110 -8.13 -12.56 8.36
CA LYS A 110 -6.95 -12.55 9.23
C LYS A 110 -5.68 -12.19 8.47
N ARG A 111 -5.49 -12.77 7.29
CA ARG A 111 -4.32 -12.48 6.43
C ARG A 111 -4.27 -11.02 6.00
N ILE A 112 -5.39 -10.47 5.53
CA ILE A 112 -5.48 -9.05 5.11
C ILE A 112 -5.28 -8.11 6.29
N THR A 113 -5.87 -8.43 7.45
CA THR A 113 -5.69 -7.59 8.65
C THR A 113 -4.24 -7.52 9.04
N LYS A 114 -3.54 -8.67 9.08
CA LYS A 114 -2.11 -8.70 9.36
C LYS A 114 -1.30 -7.88 8.36
N LEU A 115 -1.52 -8.07 7.05
CA LEU A 115 -0.82 -7.31 6.00
C LEU A 115 -1.09 -5.80 6.11
N THR A 116 -2.29 -5.43 6.53
CA THR A 116 -2.69 -4.03 6.71
C THR A 116 -2.02 -3.42 7.93
N VAL A 117 -1.96 -4.15 9.05
CA VAL A 117 -1.21 -3.74 10.24
C VAL A 117 0.27 -3.56 9.91
N ASP A 118 0.88 -4.55 9.24
CA ASP A 118 2.29 -4.47 8.81
C ASP A 118 2.56 -3.22 7.95
N TRP A 119 1.62 -2.88 7.06
CA TRP A 119 1.71 -1.68 6.22
C TRP A 119 1.53 -0.37 7.02
N VAL A 120 0.55 -0.29 7.93
CA VAL A 120 0.31 0.88 8.79
C VAL A 120 1.54 1.24 9.62
N PHE A 121 2.30 0.24 10.06
CA PHE A 121 3.52 0.41 10.84
C PHE A 121 4.80 0.49 9.98
N SER A 122 4.73 0.48 8.65
CA SER A 122 5.91 0.49 7.78
C SER A 122 5.95 1.68 6.80
N PRO A 123 6.80 2.71 7.04
CA PRO A 123 7.66 2.91 8.22
C PRO A 123 6.93 3.58 9.40
N VAL A 124 7.37 3.29 10.63
CA VAL A 124 6.89 4.01 11.82
C VAL A 124 7.33 5.47 11.77
N ASN A 125 6.36 6.39 11.75
CA ASN A 125 6.57 7.84 11.64
C ASN A 125 5.46 8.62 12.37
N SER A 126 5.49 9.96 12.29
CA SER A 126 4.52 10.83 12.99
C SER A 126 3.07 10.65 12.53
N ASP A 127 2.84 10.17 11.30
CA ASP A 127 1.50 9.91 10.80
C ASP A 127 0.97 8.53 11.23
N THR A 128 1.82 7.61 11.72
CA THR A 128 1.43 6.24 12.15
C THR A 128 0.25 6.25 13.12
N GLY A 129 0.14 7.26 13.99
CA GLY A 129 -1.02 7.44 14.86
C GLY A 129 -2.35 7.57 14.09
N LYS A 130 -2.40 8.42 13.07
CA LYS A 130 -3.62 8.63 12.26
C LYS A 130 -4.02 7.37 11.49
N TRP A 131 -3.04 6.68 10.92
CA TRP A 131 -3.27 5.41 10.21
C TRP A 131 -3.83 4.35 11.15
N PHE A 132 -3.27 4.26 12.36
CA PHE A 132 -3.70 3.33 13.40
C PHE A 132 -5.11 3.64 13.91
N ASP A 133 -5.40 4.91 14.21
CA ASP A 133 -6.72 5.34 14.70
C ASP A 133 -7.79 5.03 13.64
N CYS A 134 -7.56 5.44 12.38
CA CYS A 134 -8.47 5.15 11.26
C CYS A 134 -8.74 3.65 11.06
N LEU A 135 -7.71 2.80 11.24
CA LEU A 135 -7.85 1.35 11.20
C LEU A 135 -8.70 0.83 12.37
N THR A 136 -8.40 1.25 13.60
CA THR A 136 -8.99 0.67 14.82
C THR A 136 -10.34 1.25 15.22
N GLU A 137 -10.74 2.39 14.66
CA GLU A 137 -12.09 2.94 14.79
C GLU A 137 -13.14 2.04 14.11
N ASN A 138 -12.76 1.31 13.06
CA ASN A 138 -13.67 0.37 12.40
C ASN A 138 -13.92 -0.88 13.27
N GLU A 139 -15.17 -1.08 13.70
CA GLU A 139 -15.51 -2.19 14.61
C GLU A 139 -15.30 -3.58 14.00
N MET A 140 -15.48 -3.74 12.68
CA MET A 140 -15.37 -5.05 12.02
C MET A 140 -13.94 -5.58 11.98
N ILE A 141 -12.91 -4.72 11.99
CA ILE A 141 -11.53 -5.19 11.94
C ILE A 141 -10.99 -5.56 13.32
N ARG A 142 -11.58 -5.04 14.40
CA ARG A 142 -11.09 -5.20 15.78
C ARG A 142 -10.92 -6.67 16.17
N GLU A 143 -11.82 -7.54 15.76
CA GLU A 143 -11.75 -8.98 16.05
C GLU A 143 -10.54 -9.68 15.41
N TYR A 144 -9.96 -9.09 14.36
CA TYR A 144 -8.82 -9.63 13.62
C TYR A 144 -7.48 -8.98 14.00
N LEU A 145 -7.47 -7.97 14.88
CA LEU A 145 -6.25 -7.26 15.25
C LEU A 145 -5.35 -8.04 16.22
N LYS A 146 -5.88 -9.08 16.86
CA LYS A 146 -5.14 -9.89 17.83
C LYS A 146 -3.88 -10.53 17.23
N ASP A 147 -2.76 -10.49 17.96
CA ASP A 147 -1.47 -11.09 17.59
C ASP A 147 -0.89 -10.61 16.23
N THR A 148 -1.28 -9.42 15.76
CA THR A 148 -0.84 -8.87 14.47
C THR A 148 0.46 -8.07 14.55
N VAL A 149 0.84 -7.56 15.73
CA VAL A 149 2.01 -6.70 15.93
C VAL A 149 3.16 -7.49 16.56
N SER A 150 4.33 -7.40 15.94
CA SER A 150 5.56 -8.01 16.43
C SER A 150 6.26 -7.15 17.50
N GLU A 151 7.19 -7.75 18.26
CA GLU A 151 7.97 -7.06 19.29
C GLU A 151 8.90 -6.00 18.68
N GLU A 152 9.39 -6.23 17.46
CA GLU A 152 10.20 -5.27 16.73
C GLU A 152 9.40 -3.99 16.44
N ILE A 153 8.19 -4.12 15.90
CA ILE A 153 7.30 -2.98 15.63
C ILE A 153 6.95 -2.27 16.94
N LYS A 154 6.59 -3.01 17.99
CA LYS A 154 6.29 -2.43 19.31
C LYS A 154 7.47 -1.60 19.84
N ASN A 155 8.69 -2.09 19.68
CA ASN A 155 9.89 -1.38 20.10
C ASN A 155 10.25 -0.20 19.19
N GLU A 156 9.91 -0.24 17.91
CA GLU A 156 10.01 0.92 17.02
C GLU A 156 9.04 2.03 17.42
N VAL A 157 7.77 1.70 17.69
CA VAL A 157 6.76 2.67 18.14
C VAL A 157 7.17 3.33 19.46
N LYS A 158 7.76 2.58 20.41
CA LYS A 158 8.30 3.13 21.67
C LYS A 158 9.37 4.20 21.48
N LYS A 159 10.07 4.25 20.34
CA LYS A 159 11.07 5.28 20.06
C LYS A 159 10.45 6.66 19.82
N PHE A 160 9.15 6.74 19.52
CA PHE A 160 8.43 7.98 19.22
C PHE A 160 7.47 8.34 20.36
N ALA A 161 7.80 9.41 21.10
CA ALA A 161 6.98 9.87 22.23
C ALA A 161 5.54 10.25 21.82
N GLU A 162 5.36 10.72 20.59
CA GLU A 162 4.06 11.10 20.01
C GLU A 162 3.13 9.89 19.78
N LEU A 163 3.68 8.68 19.65
CA LEU A 163 2.92 7.46 19.41
C LEU A 163 2.53 6.71 20.70
N LYS A 164 2.47 7.42 21.82
CA LYS A 164 2.08 6.84 23.12
C LYS A 164 0.63 6.31 23.10
N SER A 165 -0.28 6.97 22.38
CA SER A 165 -1.65 6.49 22.19
C SER A 165 -1.68 5.16 21.44
N VAL A 166 -0.86 5.03 20.39
CA VAL A 166 -0.73 3.81 19.59
C VAL A 166 -0.26 2.63 20.43
N LEU A 167 0.70 2.82 21.33
CA LEU A 167 1.11 1.76 22.27
C LEU A 167 -0.04 1.32 23.18
N GLY A 168 -0.81 2.28 23.70
CA GLY A 168 -2.02 1.99 24.47
C GLY A 168 -3.05 1.21 23.66
N GLY A 169 -3.23 1.55 22.37
CA GLY A 169 -4.09 0.81 21.45
C GLY A 169 -3.60 -0.61 21.16
N ILE A 170 -2.30 -0.79 20.91
CA ILE A 170 -1.69 -2.12 20.71
C ILE A 170 -1.97 -3.04 21.90
N ASP A 171 -1.83 -2.52 23.12
CA ASP A 171 -2.13 -3.28 24.35
C ASP A 171 -3.65 -3.48 24.54
N TYR A 172 -4.47 -2.46 24.25
CA TYR A 172 -5.94 -2.51 24.38
C TYR A 172 -6.59 -3.55 23.45
N TYR A 173 -6.12 -3.64 22.21
CA TYR A 173 -6.64 -4.58 21.21
C TYR A 173 -5.92 -5.94 21.20
N ASP A 174 -5.07 -6.22 22.20
CA ASP A 174 -4.30 -7.47 22.31
C ASP A 174 -3.50 -7.79 21.03
N MET A 175 -3.00 -6.75 20.36
CA MET A 175 -2.33 -6.90 19.05
C MET A 175 -0.93 -7.47 19.20
N PHE A 176 -0.35 -7.32 20.37
CA PHE A 176 0.99 -7.79 20.63
C PHE A 176 0.99 -9.31 20.73
N ARG A 177 1.75 -9.97 19.85
CA ARG A 177 2.01 -11.41 19.95
C ARG A 177 2.91 -11.69 21.15
N GLY A 178 2.33 -11.68 22.34
CA GLY A 178 2.97 -12.16 23.55
C GLY A 178 3.38 -13.61 23.33
N ARG A 179 4.55 -14.01 23.85
CA ARG A 179 4.83 -15.43 24.07
C ARG A 179 3.82 -15.93 25.11
N SER A 180 2.59 -16.19 24.70
CA SER A 180 1.71 -17.10 25.42
C SER A 180 2.51 -18.38 25.52
N SER A 181 2.93 -18.68 26.75
CA SER A 181 3.82 -19.77 27.12
C SER A 181 3.16 -21.14 26.95
N ASP A 182 2.55 -21.39 25.79
CA ASP A 182 1.93 -22.65 25.44
C ASP A 182 2.72 -23.33 24.32
N SER A 183 3.35 -24.44 24.73
CA SER A 183 3.14 -25.74 24.10
C SER A 183 3.83 -26.02 22.75
N MET A 184 4.94 -26.76 22.86
CA MET A 184 5.25 -28.01 22.16
C MET A 184 5.01 -28.12 20.63
N ALA A 185 6.13 -28.40 19.94
CA ALA A 185 6.23 -29.09 18.65
C ALA A 185 5.62 -28.35 17.44
N THR A 186 6.42 -27.88 16.48
CA THR A 186 7.11 -28.79 15.56
C THR A 186 8.27 -28.06 14.89
N ARG A 187 9.45 -28.65 14.99
CA ARG A 187 10.63 -28.27 14.23
C ARG A 187 10.37 -28.61 12.76
N LEU A 188 9.85 -27.65 11.99
CA LEU A 188 9.79 -27.77 10.54
C LEU A 188 11.23 -27.74 10.02
N VAL A 189 11.69 -28.92 9.63
CA VAL A 189 12.93 -29.11 8.89
C VAL A 189 12.76 -28.42 7.54
N SER A 190 13.62 -27.45 7.26
CA SER A 190 13.73 -26.81 5.94
C SER A 190 13.95 -27.88 4.87
N PRO A 191 13.11 -27.97 3.83
CA PRO A 191 13.49 -28.69 2.64
C PRO A 191 14.40 -27.79 1.80
N ILE A 192 15.71 -27.96 1.98
CA ILE A 192 16.66 -27.70 0.91
C ILE A 192 16.47 -28.83 -0.10
N ASN A 193 15.73 -28.57 -1.16
CA ASN A 193 15.81 -29.32 -2.41
C ASN A 193 15.40 -28.38 -3.56
N ILE A 194 16.40 -27.68 -4.10
CA ILE A 194 16.31 -26.99 -5.39
C ILE A 194 16.33 -28.09 -6.45
N ALA A 195 15.14 -28.56 -6.83
CA ALA A 195 14.93 -29.31 -8.05
C ALA A 195 14.50 -28.32 -9.14
N LEU A 196 15.37 -28.16 -10.13
CA LEU A 196 15.13 -27.40 -11.35
C LEU A 196 14.00 -28.10 -12.14
N SER A 197 12.74 -27.68 -11.95
CA SER A 197 11.64 -28.18 -12.77
C SER A 197 10.68 -27.07 -13.18
N SER A 198 10.67 -26.81 -14.49
CA SER A 198 9.54 -26.36 -15.31
C SER A 198 8.73 -25.15 -14.81
N VAL A 199 9.03 -24.01 -15.43
CA VAL A 199 8.32 -22.73 -15.39
C VAL A 199 6.81 -22.89 -15.59
N THR A 200 6.05 -22.99 -14.50
CA THR A 200 4.67 -22.53 -14.41
C THR A 200 4.69 -21.08 -13.90
N GLY A 201 3.83 -20.21 -14.44
CA GLY A 201 3.82 -18.77 -14.10
C GLY A 201 3.61 -18.45 -12.61
N GLU A 202 3.07 -19.40 -11.83
CA GLU A 202 2.87 -19.25 -10.39
C GLU A 202 4.19 -19.22 -9.60
N ASP A 203 5.23 -19.94 -10.05
CA ASP A 203 6.55 -19.93 -9.39
C ASP A 203 7.27 -18.59 -9.61
N SER A 204 7.09 -17.97 -10.80
CA SER A 204 7.67 -16.66 -11.11
C SER A 204 7.13 -15.57 -10.18
N GLU A 205 5.81 -15.55 -9.93
CA GLU A 205 5.21 -14.56 -9.04
C GLU A 205 5.71 -14.70 -7.59
N ALA A 206 5.81 -15.94 -7.09
CA ALA A 206 6.34 -16.20 -5.75
C ALA A 206 7.81 -15.75 -5.60
N ARG A 207 8.64 -16.00 -6.62
CA ARG A 207 10.04 -15.52 -6.63
C ARG A 207 10.14 -14.01 -6.67
N VAL A 208 9.35 -13.35 -7.52
CA VAL A 208 9.28 -11.88 -7.60
C VAL A 208 8.84 -11.29 -6.27
N GLU A 209 7.82 -11.86 -5.63
CA GLU A 209 7.34 -11.40 -4.32
C GLU A 209 8.40 -11.57 -3.23
N SER A 210 9.05 -12.74 -3.16
CA SER A 210 10.13 -12.99 -2.19
C SER A 210 11.29 -12.00 -2.36
N ALA A 211 11.77 -11.83 -3.59
CA ALA A 211 12.85 -10.90 -3.90
C ALA A 211 12.47 -9.45 -3.61
N LYS A 212 11.22 -9.06 -3.88
CA LYS A 212 10.68 -7.74 -3.52
C LYS A 212 10.72 -7.51 -2.01
N GLN A 213 10.21 -8.47 -1.22
CA GLN A 213 10.19 -8.36 0.24
C GLN A 213 11.60 -8.29 0.84
N GLU A 214 12.53 -9.11 0.35
CA GLU A 214 13.93 -9.05 0.76
C GLU A 214 14.56 -7.70 0.40
N MET A 215 14.29 -7.16 -0.80
CA MET A 215 14.81 -5.86 -1.21
C MET A 215 14.28 -4.73 -0.32
N TRP A 216 13.00 -4.76 0.05
CA TRP A 216 12.42 -3.79 0.99
C TRP A 216 13.06 -3.91 2.38
N GLN A 217 13.31 -5.12 2.85
CA GLN A 217 14.01 -5.34 4.12
C GLN A 217 15.45 -4.79 4.07
N SER A 218 16.19 -5.05 2.99
CA SER A 218 17.57 -4.55 2.85
C SER A 218 17.64 -3.02 2.81
N ILE A 219 16.64 -2.33 2.26
CA ILE A 219 16.53 -0.87 2.33
C ILE A 219 16.24 -0.42 3.77
N ARG A 220 15.29 -1.06 4.47
CA ARG A 220 15.01 -0.79 5.89
C ARG A 220 16.26 -0.90 6.74
N ASP A 221 17.01 -1.98 6.57
CA ASP A 221 18.25 -2.23 7.29
C ASP A 221 19.30 -1.16 6.96
N GLY A 222 19.43 -0.76 5.68
CA GLY A 222 20.32 0.33 5.28
C GLY A 222 19.93 1.69 5.86
N VAL A 223 18.64 1.98 6.00
CA VAL A 223 18.16 3.21 6.64
C VAL A 223 18.51 3.18 8.13
N ASN A 224 18.26 2.06 8.81
CA ASN A 224 18.51 1.89 10.24
C ASN A 224 20.00 1.94 10.60
N ASN A 225 20.84 1.30 9.79
CA ASN A 225 22.29 1.15 10.05
C ASN A 225 23.14 2.17 9.27
N SER A 226 22.51 3.09 8.54
CA SER A 226 23.15 4.13 7.74
C SER A 226 24.11 3.64 6.64
N HIS A 227 23.87 2.46 6.09
CA HIS A 227 24.60 1.92 4.93
C HIS A 227 23.68 1.80 3.70
N ASP A 228 24.26 1.63 2.52
CA ASP A 228 23.50 1.41 1.30
C ASP A 228 22.85 0.01 1.29
N MET A 229 21.79 -0.17 0.51
CA MET A 229 21.10 -1.45 0.41
C MET A 229 22.09 -2.55 -0.02
N ILE A 230 22.13 -3.66 0.73
CA ILE A 230 22.84 -4.87 0.31
C ILE A 230 21.93 -5.63 -0.65
N MET A 231 22.45 -6.02 -1.81
CA MET A 231 21.64 -6.69 -2.83
C MET A 231 21.24 -8.10 -2.36
N PRO A 232 19.94 -8.43 -2.31
CA PRO A 232 19.50 -9.78 -1.98
C PRO A 232 19.88 -10.81 -3.04
N ALA A 233 20.28 -12.01 -2.61
CA ALA A 233 20.59 -13.10 -3.53
C ALA A 233 19.38 -13.51 -4.37
N SER A 234 18.18 -13.47 -3.80
CA SER A 234 16.91 -13.73 -4.48
C SER A 234 16.72 -12.83 -5.70
N PHE A 235 17.04 -11.53 -5.60
CA PHE A 235 16.99 -10.60 -6.72
C PHE A 235 17.99 -10.96 -7.82
N MET A 236 19.19 -11.39 -7.45
CA MET A 236 20.23 -11.73 -8.43
C MET A 236 19.88 -12.96 -9.27
N LEU A 237 19.07 -13.87 -8.72
CA LEU A 237 18.58 -15.08 -9.36
C LEU A 237 17.41 -14.85 -10.32
N LEU A 238 16.77 -13.67 -10.27
CA LEU A 238 15.68 -13.31 -11.18
C LEU A 238 16.16 -13.10 -12.61
N ASP A 239 15.26 -13.32 -13.57
CA ASP A 239 15.51 -12.90 -14.95
C ASP A 239 15.45 -11.37 -15.12
N GLU A 240 15.91 -10.87 -16.27
CA GLU A 240 15.97 -9.43 -16.56
C GLU A 240 14.62 -8.72 -16.48
N SER A 241 13.52 -9.40 -16.82
CA SER A 241 12.18 -8.83 -16.78
C SER A 241 11.64 -8.79 -15.35
N GLU A 242 11.87 -9.85 -14.59
CA GLU A 242 11.55 -9.97 -13.16
C GLU A 242 12.33 -8.93 -12.34
N LYS A 243 13.64 -8.73 -12.61
CA LYS A 243 14.47 -7.69 -11.96
C LYS A 243 13.91 -6.29 -12.17
N LYS A 244 13.53 -5.95 -13.41
CA LYS A 244 12.90 -4.66 -13.73
C LYS A 244 11.57 -4.49 -13.00
N ARG A 245 10.77 -5.55 -12.91
CA ARG A 245 9.50 -5.53 -12.20
C ARG A 245 9.71 -5.30 -10.70
N VAL A 246 10.63 -6.01 -10.06
CA VAL A 246 10.97 -5.81 -8.64
C VAL A 246 11.53 -4.40 -8.39
N ALA A 247 12.42 -3.91 -9.25
CA ALA A 247 12.93 -2.55 -9.17
C ALA A 247 11.82 -1.50 -9.23
N LYS A 248 10.86 -1.66 -10.15
CA LYS A 248 9.68 -0.77 -10.26
C LYS A 248 8.83 -0.80 -8.99
N LEU A 249 8.47 -1.99 -8.49
CA LEU A 249 7.66 -2.14 -7.28
C LEU A 249 8.33 -1.54 -6.05
N THR A 250 9.65 -1.67 -5.95
CA THR A 250 10.42 -1.08 -4.85
C THR A 250 10.50 0.44 -4.95
N VAL A 251 10.63 1.01 -6.15
CA VAL A 251 10.52 2.47 -6.34
C VAL A 251 9.14 2.98 -5.95
N GLU A 252 8.07 2.29 -6.34
CA GLU A 252 6.70 2.64 -5.94
C GLU A 252 6.54 2.61 -4.41
N TRP A 253 7.09 1.61 -3.73
CA TRP A 253 7.08 1.51 -2.26
C TRP A 253 7.89 2.62 -1.59
N VAL A 254 9.11 2.92 -2.06
CA VAL A 254 9.97 4.00 -1.52
C VAL A 254 9.28 5.36 -1.54
N PHE A 255 8.38 5.58 -2.51
CA PHE A 255 7.65 6.82 -2.72
C PHE A 255 6.18 6.76 -2.28
N SER A 256 5.76 5.76 -1.50
CA SER A 256 4.38 5.62 -1.05
C SER A 256 4.27 5.69 0.49
N PRO A 257 3.84 6.83 1.07
CA PRO A 257 3.52 8.11 0.43
C PRO A 257 4.76 8.97 0.15
N VAL A 258 4.69 9.89 -0.83
CA VAL A 258 5.77 10.85 -1.11
C VAL A 258 5.87 11.86 0.04
N ASN A 259 6.97 11.82 0.78
CA ASN A 259 7.25 12.71 1.91
C ASN A 259 8.77 12.99 2.05
N PRO A 260 9.20 13.98 2.86
CA PRO A 260 10.63 14.29 3.02
C PRO A 260 11.49 13.11 3.49
N GLY A 261 10.91 12.13 4.19
CA GLY A 261 11.58 10.91 4.62
C GLY A 261 12.00 10.01 3.45
N CYS A 262 11.30 10.05 2.32
CA CYS A 262 11.60 9.27 1.11
C CYS A 262 13.04 9.44 0.62
N GLU A 263 13.67 10.60 0.87
CA GLU A 263 15.08 10.82 0.49
C GLU A 263 16.02 9.80 1.14
N LYS A 264 15.79 9.44 2.41
CA LYS A 264 16.63 8.44 3.10
C LYS A 264 16.50 7.07 2.45
N TRP A 265 15.26 6.63 2.21
CA TRP A 265 14.94 5.35 1.56
C TRP A 265 15.52 5.29 0.14
N PHE A 266 15.29 6.34 -0.63
CA PHE A 266 15.78 6.47 -2.00
C PHE A 266 17.30 6.42 -2.06
N ASN A 267 18.00 7.13 -1.17
CA ASN A 267 19.45 7.12 -1.10
C ASN A 267 20.02 5.72 -0.83
N ARG A 268 19.35 4.92 0.01
CA ARG A 268 19.79 3.54 0.28
C ARG A 268 19.61 2.63 -0.94
N LEU A 269 18.50 2.81 -1.66
CA LEU A 269 18.26 2.10 -2.92
C LEU A 269 19.32 2.45 -3.97
N ILE A 270 19.53 3.74 -4.25
CA ILE A 270 20.44 4.17 -5.33
C ILE A 270 21.93 4.10 -4.97
N GLY A 271 22.27 3.91 -3.70
CA GLY A 271 23.65 3.68 -3.26
C GLY A 271 24.21 2.34 -3.74
N ASN A 272 23.34 1.36 -4.01
CA ASN A 272 23.74 0.09 -4.57
C ASN A 272 23.93 0.19 -6.10
N GLU A 273 25.14 -0.06 -6.60
CA GLU A 273 25.45 0.03 -8.04
C GLU A 273 24.74 -1.04 -8.88
N GLU A 274 24.47 -2.22 -8.32
CA GLU A 274 23.89 -3.36 -9.03
C GLU A 274 22.42 -3.14 -9.39
N VAL A 275 21.68 -2.32 -8.62
CA VAL A 275 20.26 -2.03 -8.90
C VAL A 275 20.07 -0.95 -9.96
N LYS A 276 21.04 -0.03 -10.12
CA LYS A 276 20.90 1.17 -10.98
C LYS A 276 20.49 0.88 -12.42
N PRO A 277 21.01 -0.16 -13.12
CA PRO A 277 20.59 -0.47 -14.48
C PRO A 277 19.09 -0.73 -14.62
N TYR A 278 18.44 -1.23 -13.56
CA TYR A 278 17.03 -1.59 -13.52
C TYR A 278 16.11 -0.43 -13.09
N LEU A 279 16.67 0.68 -12.61
CA LEU A 279 15.89 1.84 -12.16
C LEU A 279 15.37 2.72 -13.32
N LYS A 280 15.90 2.54 -14.53
CA LYS A 280 15.50 3.35 -15.68
C LYS A 280 14.00 3.19 -15.99
N GLY A 281 13.28 4.31 -16.11
CA GLY A 281 11.84 4.32 -16.41
C GLY A 281 10.92 3.77 -15.31
N THR A 282 11.42 3.52 -14.10
CA THR A 282 10.62 2.97 -12.98
C THR A 282 9.74 4.02 -12.29
N VAL A 283 10.10 5.30 -12.35
CA VAL A 283 9.32 6.38 -11.74
C VAL A 283 8.16 6.76 -12.66
N SER A 284 6.95 6.53 -12.17
CA SER A 284 5.72 6.93 -12.85
C SER A 284 5.55 8.45 -12.87
N ARG A 285 4.73 8.95 -13.81
CA ARG A 285 4.36 10.38 -13.88
C ARG A 285 3.77 10.89 -12.57
N ARG A 286 2.93 10.09 -11.91
CA ARG A 286 2.31 10.46 -10.62
C ARG A 286 3.39 10.73 -9.56
N ILE A 287 4.28 9.77 -9.32
CA ILE A 287 5.38 9.92 -8.35
C ILE A 287 6.25 11.13 -8.70
N TYR A 288 6.59 11.32 -9.98
CA TYR A 288 7.39 12.46 -10.41
C TYR A 288 6.70 13.80 -10.12
N CYS A 289 5.41 13.92 -10.42
CA CYS A 289 4.60 15.10 -10.13
C CYS A 289 4.53 15.39 -8.62
N ASP A 290 4.32 14.37 -7.80
CA ASP A 290 4.25 14.49 -6.34
C ASP A 290 5.60 14.97 -5.78
N VAL A 291 6.71 14.36 -6.20
CA VAL A 291 8.08 14.80 -5.82
C VAL A 291 8.33 16.25 -6.26
N ASN A 292 7.94 16.62 -7.49
CA ASN A 292 8.10 17.98 -8.00
C ASN A 292 7.23 19.01 -7.26
N SER A 293 6.03 18.62 -6.84
CA SER A 293 5.15 19.45 -6.01
C SER A 293 5.80 19.76 -4.65
N TYR A 294 6.41 18.76 -4.00
CA TYR A 294 7.20 18.97 -2.77
C TYR A 294 8.42 19.88 -2.99
N CYS A 295 9.12 19.73 -4.12
CA CYS A 295 10.26 20.57 -4.47
C CYS A 295 9.88 22.04 -4.74
N SER A 296 8.62 22.33 -5.06
CA SER A 296 8.16 23.68 -5.41
C SER A 296 7.76 24.51 -4.18
N ARG A 297 7.76 23.91 -2.98
CA ARG A 297 7.47 24.61 -1.74
C ARG A 297 8.61 25.57 -1.40
N ILE A 298 8.30 26.86 -1.27
CA ILE A 298 9.26 27.91 -0.98
C ILE A 298 9.87 27.68 0.40
N VAL A 299 11.19 27.52 0.46
CA VAL A 299 11.96 27.52 1.71
C VAL A 299 12.83 28.77 1.71
N PRO A 300 12.58 29.75 2.58
CA PRO A 300 13.46 30.91 2.72
C PRO A 300 14.88 30.43 3.04
N HIS A 301 15.83 30.73 2.17
CA HIS A 301 17.27 30.47 2.34
C HIS A 301 17.70 28.99 2.39
N GLY A 302 16.88 28.05 1.90
CA GLY A 302 17.19 26.61 1.90
C GLY A 302 16.97 25.94 0.55
N LYS A 303 17.56 24.75 0.35
CA LYS A 303 17.16 23.88 -0.75
C LYS A 303 15.79 23.25 -0.42
N PRO A 304 14.85 23.20 -1.37
CA PRO A 304 13.52 22.70 -1.09
C PRO A 304 13.53 21.20 -0.77
N PRO A 305 12.54 20.68 -0.03
CA PRO A 305 12.45 19.25 0.28
C PRO A 305 12.49 18.41 -1.00
N LEU A 306 13.20 17.27 -0.97
CA LEU A 306 13.32 16.32 -2.08
C LEU A 306 14.00 16.86 -3.35
N TRP A 307 14.62 18.06 -3.33
CA TRP A 307 15.35 18.62 -4.48
C TRP A 307 16.41 17.64 -5.02
N TYR A 308 17.14 16.99 -4.10
CA TYR A 308 18.17 16.02 -4.42
C TYR A 308 17.58 14.76 -5.08
N VAL A 309 16.45 14.28 -4.57
CA VAL A 309 15.72 13.13 -5.14
C VAL A 309 15.30 13.44 -6.57
N ARG A 310 14.70 14.61 -6.82
CA ARG A 310 14.30 15.03 -8.17
C ARG A 310 15.48 15.06 -9.14
N GLU A 311 16.61 15.63 -8.71
CA GLU A 311 17.83 15.69 -9.52
C GLU A 311 18.34 14.29 -9.87
N ARG A 312 18.40 13.39 -8.88
CA ARG A 312 18.84 12.00 -9.08
C ARG A 312 17.91 11.18 -9.95
N ILE A 313 16.60 11.36 -9.85
CA ILE A 313 15.62 10.74 -10.76
C ILE A 313 15.93 11.13 -12.21
N GLY A 314 16.29 12.40 -12.45
CA GLY A 314 16.70 12.90 -13.77
C GLY A 314 18.01 12.29 -14.25
N GLN A 315 19.05 12.31 -13.40
CA GLN A 315 20.38 11.79 -13.73
C GLN A 315 20.37 10.28 -14.05
N LEU A 316 19.57 9.50 -13.31
CA LEU A 316 19.43 8.06 -13.50
C LEU A 316 18.43 7.69 -14.61
N GLY A 317 17.78 8.66 -15.24
CA GLY A 317 16.77 8.41 -16.27
C GLY A 317 15.59 7.58 -15.75
N MET A 318 15.24 7.72 -14.47
CA MET A 318 14.19 6.90 -13.84
C MET A 318 12.79 7.32 -14.29
N PHE A 319 12.61 8.57 -14.72
CA PHE A 319 11.32 9.05 -15.20
C PHE A 319 11.09 8.61 -16.66
N SER A 320 10.01 7.85 -16.90
CA SER A 320 9.55 7.58 -18.27
C SER A 320 8.82 8.81 -18.80
N LYS A 321 9.29 9.32 -19.94
CA LYS A 321 8.63 10.42 -20.67
C LYS A 321 7.27 10.00 -21.22
#